data_AF-A0A536Z4M9-F1
#
_entry.id   AF-A0A536Z4M9-F1
#
_cell.length_a   1.000
_cell.length_b   1.000
_cell.length_c   1.000
_cell.angle_alpha   90.00
_cell.angle_beta   90.00
_cell.angle_gamma   90.00
#
_symmetry.space_group_name_H-M   'P 1'
#
loop_
_entity.id
_entity.type
_entity.pdbx_description
1 polymer ?
#
loop_
_entity_poly.entity_id
_entity_poly.type
_entity_poly.pdbx_seq_one_letter_code
_entity_poly.pdbx_strand_id
1 'polypeptide(L)' 'MPHVDWQWKRFAELTPADLYALLAARAAVFVVEQSCVFQDADGLDPFAWHLLGWAQPGEPRTLAAYLRLLEPGRKYVEPS' A
#
# COMPACT_ATOMS: atom_id res chain seq x y z
N MET A 1 -22.90 -0.43 4.83
CA MET A 1 -21.58 -0.56 4.17
C MET A 1 -20.53 -0.54 5.27
N PRO A 2 -19.53 -1.43 5.28
CA PRO A 2 -18.45 -1.34 6.26
C PRO A 2 -17.80 0.03 6.14
N HIS A 3 -17.60 0.69 7.28
CA HIS A 3 -16.96 2.01 7.32
C HIS A 3 -15.46 1.82 7.11
N VAL A 4 -14.90 2.53 6.13
CA VAL A 4 -13.46 2.50 5.83
C VAL A 4 -12.85 3.80 6.34
N ASP A 5 -11.86 3.68 7.23
CA ASP A 5 -11.03 4.78 7.68
C ASP A 5 -9.85 4.97 6.72
N TRP A 6 -9.81 6.13 6.05
CA TRP A 6 -8.85 6.43 5.01
C TRP A 6 -7.74 7.35 5.51
N GLN A 7 -6.49 6.98 5.25
CA GLN A 7 -5.31 7.70 5.73
C GLN A 7 -4.27 7.81 4.61
N TRP A 8 -3.82 9.03 4.33
CA TRP A 8 -2.61 9.27 3.53
C TRP A 8 -1.40 9.32 4.44
N LYS A 9 -0.32 8.63 4.02
CA LYS A 9 0.96 8.61 4.72
C LYS A 9 2.12 8.69 3.73
N ARG A 10 3.17 9.42 4.07
CA ARG A 10 4.51 9.23 3.51
C ARG A 10 5.15 7.99 4.14
N PHE A 11 6.17 7.44 3.47
CA PHE A 11 6.85 6.24 3.95
C PHE A 11 7.35 6.35 5.40
N ALA A 12 7.89 7.52 5.77
CA ALA A 12 8.39 7.78 7.13
C ALA A 12 7.29 7.81 8.22
N GLU A 13 6.02 7.93 7.85
CA GLU A 13 4.86 7.95 8.75
C GLU A 13 4.22 6.56 8.93
N LEU A 14 4.70 5.57 8.17
CA LEU A 14 4.28 4.18 8.29
C LEU A 14 4.92 3.57 9.54
N THR A 15 4.08 2.96 10.38
CA THR A 15 4.60 2.05 11.40
C THR A 15 5.10 0.77 10.72
N PRO A 16 5.98 -0.02 11.37
CA PRO A 16 6.36 -1.33 10.85
C PRO A 16 5.15 -2.24 10.59
N ALA A 17 4.09 -2.13 11.40
CA ALA A 17 2.85 -2.86 11.21
C ALA A 17 2.08 -2.40 9.95
N ASP A 18 1.98 -1.09 9.72
CA ASP A 18 1.37 -0.55 8.49
C ASP A 18 2.14 -1.00 7.24
N LEU A 19 3.48 -0.93 7.30
CA LEU A 19 4.36 -1.34 6.20
C LEU A 19 4.22 -2.84 5.91
N TYR A 20 4.17 -3.68 6.94
CA TYR A 20 3.96 -5.12 6.74
C TYR A 20 2.59 -5.40 6.14
N ALA A 21 1.53 -4.74 6.62
CA ALA A 21 0.18 -4.91 6.11
C ALA A 21 0.06 -4.55 4.62
N LEU A 22 0.64 -3.42 4.19
CA LEU A 22 0.57 -3.02 2.78
C LEU A 22 1.42 -3.93 1.87
N LEU A 23 2.60 -4.37 2.33
CA LEU A 23 3.45 -5.29 1.55
C LEU A 23 2.78 -6.66 1.39
N ALA A 24 2.18 -7.18 2.47
CA ALA A 24 1.43 -8.43 2.42
C ALA A 24 0.22 -8.34 1.48
N ALA A 25 -0.54 -7.24 1.54
CA ALA A 25 -1.69 -7.02 0.66
C ALA A 25 -1.29 -6.98 -0.82
N ARG A 26 -0.21 -6.26 -1.16
CA ARG A 26 0.31 -6.19 -2.52
C ARG A 26 0.81 -7.54 -3.01
N ALA A 27 1.56 -8.27 -2.20
CA ALA A 27 2.06 -9.59 -2.57
C ALA A 27 0.91 -10.59 -2.78
N ALA A 28 -0.12 -10.57 -1.92
CA ALA A 28 -1.28 -11.44 -2.07
C ALA A 28 -1.98 -11.25 -3.42
N VAL A 29 -2.13 -10.02 -3.89
CA VAL A 29 -2.81 -9.72 -5.16
C VAL A 29 -1.86 -9.83 -6.35
N PHE A 30 -0.78 -9.06 -6.37
CA PHE A 30 0.06 -8.90 -7.55
C PHE A 30 1.01 -10.08 -7.77
N VAL A 31 1.40 -10.81 -6.71
CA VAL A 31 2.31 -11.96 -6.84
C VAL A 31 1.54 -13.27 -6.81
N VAL A 32 0.73 -13.49 -5.78
CA VAL A 32 0.07 -14.79 -5.55
C VAL A 32 -1.17 -14.95 -6.42
N GLU A 33 -2.18 -14.08 -6.28
CA GLU A 33 -3.45 -14.19 -7.02
C GLU A 33 -3.22 -14.08 -8.54
N GLN A 34 -2.43 -13.09 -8.96
CA GLN A 34 -2.06 -12.92 -10.37
C GLN A 34 -1.04 -13.96 -10.87
N SER A 35 -0.51 -14.82 -9.98
CA SER A 35 0.52 -15.83 -10.29
C SER A 35 1.71 -15.24 -11.08
N CYS A 36 2.11 -14.03 -10.70
CA CYS A 36 3.14 -13.25 -11.39
C CYS A 36 4.34 -13.07 -10.47
N VAL A 37 5.43 -13.80 -10.74
CA VAL A 37 6.65 -13.71 -9.94
C VAL A 37 7.46 -12.49 -10.39
N PHE A 38 7.34 -11.39 -9.66
CA PHE A 38 8.15 -10.19 -9.85
C PHE A 38 8.55 -9.56 -8.51
N GLN A 39 9.55 -8.68 -8.53
CA GLN A 39 9.99 -7.96 -7.35
C GLN A 39 9.05 -6.77 -7.08
N ASP A 40 8.04 -6.99 -6.23
CA ASP A 40 7.07 -5.94 -5.85
C ASP A 40 7.72 -4.81 -5.04
N ALA A 41 8.63 -5.14 -4.11
CA ALA A 41 9.45 -4.16 -3.39
C ALA A 41 10.53 -3.57 -4.34
N ASP A 42 10.10 -2.66 -5.19
CA ASP A 42 10.89 -2.08 -6.30
C ASP A 42 11.82 -0.92 -5.89
N GLY A 43 11.89 -0.61 -4.59
CA GLY A 43 12.70 0.49 -4.07
C GLY A 43 12.08 1.88 -4.22
N LEU A 44 10.85 1.98 -4.76
CA LEU A 44 10.16 3.27 -4.92
C LEU A 44 9.27 3.64 -3.74
N ASP A 45 8.95 2.68 -2.86
CA ASP A 45 8.12 2.90 -1.68
C ASP A 45 8.59 4.06 -0.78
N PRO A 46 9.90 4.26 -0.53
CA PRO A 46 10.38 5.40 0.26
C PRO A 46 10.00 6.78 -0.28
N PHE A 47 9.67 6.90 -1.57
CA PHE A 47 9.37 8.17 -2.23
C PHE A 47 7.86 8.37 -2.47
N ALA A 48 7.04 7.38 -2.15
CA ALA A 48 5.62 7.41 -2.46
C ALA A 48 4.77 8.06 -1.37
N TRP A 49 3.59 8.49 -1.78
CA TRP A 49 2.42 8.57 -0.91
C TRP A 49 1.73 7.21 -0.87
N HIS A 50 1.24 6.84 0.31
CA HIS A 50 0.52 5.60 0.59
C HIS A 50 -0.86 5.97 1.10
N LEU A 51 -1.90 5.61 0.34
CA LEU A 51 -3.28 5.67 0.80
C LEU A 51 -3.67 4.32 1.37
N LEU A 52 -4.04 4.29 2.65
CA LEU A 52 -4.46 3.10 3.36
C LEU A 52 -5.94 3.23 3.73
N GLY A 53 -6.73 2.21 3.41
CA GLY A 53 -8.14 2.08 3.83
C GLY A 53 -8.29 0.95 4.84
N TRP A 54 -8.62 1.30 6.09
CA TRP A 54 -8.75 0.35 7.19
C TRP A 54 -10.22 0.09 7.52
N ALA A 55 -10.61 -1.18 7.68
CA ALA A 55 -11.96 -1.52 8.09
C ALA A 55 -12.20 -1.20 9.59
N GLN A 56 -13.33 -0.56 9.91
CA GLN A 56 -13.81 -0.28 11.29
C GLN A 56 -14.88 -1.29 11.74
N PRO A 57 -15.05 -1.58 13.05
CA PRO A 57 -14.06 -1.98 14.05
C PRO A 57 -14.04 -3.51 14.29
N GLY A 58 -12.86 -4.01 14.64
CA GLY A 58 -12.53 -5.38 15.07
C GLY A 58 -11.01 -5.50 15.19
N GLU A 59 -10.50 -6.17 16.22
CA GLU A 59 -9.08 -6.54 16.29
C GLU A 59 -8.89 -7.95 15.68
N PRO A 60 -7.87 -8.14 14.83
CA PRO A 60 -6.84 -7.18 14.42
C PRO A 60 -7.30 -6.17 13.35
N ARG A 61 -6.65 -4.99 13.34
CA ARG A 61 -6.84 -3.95 12.32
C ARG A 61 -6.58 -4.55 10.93
N THR A 62 -7.59 -4.50 10.06
CA THR A 62 -7.52 -5.14 8.72
C THR A 62 -7.43 -4.08 7.62
N LEU A 63 -6.39 -4.18 6.79
CA LEU A 63 -6.21 -3.31 5.62
C LEU A 63 -7.13 -3.80 4.49
N ALA A 64 -8.17 -3.01 4.19
CA ALA A 64 -9.17 -3.35 3.18
C ALA A 64 -8.85 -2.76 1.81
N ALA A 65 -8.06 -1.69 1.75
CA ALA A 65 -7.66 -1.04 0.52
C ALA A 65 -6.27 -0.42 0.63
N TYR A 66 -5.56 -0.37 -0.48
CA TYR A 66 -4.25 0.26 -0.59
C TYR A 66 -4.05 0.87 -1.97
N LEU A 67 -3.45 2.07 -2.02
CA LEU A 67 -2.96 2.69 -3.24
C LEU A 67 -1.60 3.36 -2.97
N ARG A 68 -0.69 3.22 -3.94
CA ARG A 68 0.59 3.94 -3.98
C ARG A 68 0.47 5.08 -4.98
N LEU A 69 1.05 6.23 -4.66
CA LEU A 69 1.16 7.36 -5.59
C LEU A 69 2.59 7.91 -5.56
N LEU A 70 3.24 7.87 -6.71
CA LEU A 70 4.53 8.48 -6.97
C LEU A 70 4.33 9.81 -7.70
N GLU A 71 5.14 10.78 -7.32
CA GLU A 71 5.25 12.05 -8.05
C GLU A 71 5.84 11.83 -9.46
N PRO A 72 5.52 12.70 -10.41
CA PRO A 72 6.08 12.64 -11.77
C PRO A 72 7.62 12.72 -11.72
N GLY A 73 8.26 12.03 -12.65
CA GLY A 73 9.72 11.95 -12.77
C GLY A 73 10.38 10.93 -11.83
N ARG A 74 9.62 10.20 -11.00
CA ARG A 74 10.16 9.10 -10.18
C ARG A 74 10.22 7.77 -10.94
N LYS A 75 9.10 7.39 -11.55
CA LYS A 75 8.99 6.16 -12.36
C LYS A 75 8.68 6.49 -13.82
N TYR A 76 7.69 7.35 -14.03
CA TYR A 76 7.27 7.82 -15.34
C TYR A 76 7.24 9.36 -15.38
N VAL A 77 6.99 9.93 -16.55
CA VAL A 77 6.90 11.39 -16.71
C VAL A 77 5.65 11.93 -15.99
N GLU A 78 4.57 11.15 -16.00
CA GLU A 78 3.34 11.37 -15.28
C GLU A 78 3.36 10.78 -13.86
N PRO A 79 2.46 11.21 -12.96
CA PRO A 79 2.24 10.55 -11.67
C PRO A 79 1.79 9.10 -11.88
N SER A 80 2.20 8.20 -10.98
CA SER A 80 1.94 6.75 -11.09
C SER A 80 1.79 6.03 -9.78
#